data_AF-A0A4U1MIK1-F1
#
_entry.id   AF-A0A4U1MIK1-F1
#
_cell.length_a   1.000
_cell.length_b   1.000
_cell.length_c   1.000
_cell.angle_alpha   90.00
_cell.angle_beta   90.00
_cell.angle_gamma   90.00
#
_symmetry.space_group_name_H-M   'P 1'
#
loop_
_entity.id
_entity.type
_entity.pdbx_description
1 polymer ?
#
loop_
_entity_poly.entity_id
_entity_poly.type
_entity_poly.pdbx_seq_one_letter_code
_entity_poly.pdbx_strand_id
1 'polypeptide(L)'
;MDLNTFRNEQGSSLVLVLLVTLIFTVLGLSLLSATVNGTKRTELREDDVQATYIAEKGVDEIVQSIQTDLINGIGSSGLTIDNYKSLVDQTINSHKSITSLSHQTGVSVAKVINSYQSTNELKRVIEVESTGTVNSESKTINKKLEIGPNVIPDVLKYAVGAYDTCQKKKNNGSCDTKGEGNLFLHGGVAIQGDLKVDGDLITTNQGYVRYGNHDYWIDTYLPTIKSITDPSSKARIVLGGRVINFTNEPPYKSHIDQFNFTANHYNDVKPEQAFEGNDYPIIEKRDSLGDPVVISDNESVYKYTLNDTSIKGEPIAKKSLSASNDKPLETIITDANFSNENVYPYHLDRYTKGNKTYEDVLNFDNTILKKTNSFKRFGTEGSLSLTGNSSSFSTTSSKNGIYVGNDLIIGNPSNTTNNTSSYDKLKVSGPFYVGNDLTIKGANVEFNALMYVKGDVTIEYSVLKGLSENGKTGSLIVFAEGDIHINNNSQYEDTPSYIRGYFYSKGELELFGVDSNFKIDGGISARKIVLNAVKGKVKSSNPGSNQYQKYNSTYFQLPIYQKNEPSRLQITYNPYIVNTYLELKPQESIIKVISDPVPLNRTKK
;
A
#
# COMPACT_ATOMS: atom_id res chain seq x y z
N MET A 1 -62.95 82.00 -57.87
CA MET A 1 -61.58 82.32 -58.31
C MET A 1 -60.73 81.11 -57.97
N ASP A 2 -60.07 80.58 -58.98
CA ASP A 2 -59.45 79.26 -59.09
C ASP A 2 -58.47 78.87 -57.98
N LEU A 3 -58.41 77.56 -57.70
CA LEU A 3 -57.25 76.63 -57.79
C LEU A 3 -57.43 75.46 -56.81
N ASN A 4 -57.88 74.28 -57.28
CA ASN A 4 -56.99 73.18 -57.70
C ASN A 4 -55.80 73.00 -56.75
N THR A 5 -55.82 72.03 -55.83
CA THR A 5 -55.44 70.66 -56.22
C THR A 5 -56.00 69.61 -55.26
N PHE A 6 -56.70 68.64 -55.85
CA PHE A 6 -56.96 67.32 -55.29
C PHE A 6 -55.65 66.66 -54.84
N ARG A 7 -55.42 66.47 -53.53
CA ARG A 7 -54.50 65.43 -53.08
C ARG A 7 -55.26 64.13 -52.94
N ASN A 8 -55.27 63.41 -54.06
CA ASN A 8 -55.76 62.07 -54.18
C ASN A 8 -54.80 61.09 -53.47
N GLU A 9 -54.97 60.91 -52.16
CA GLU A 9 -54.25 59.87 -51.38
C GLU A 9 -54.89 58.47 -51.51
N GLN A 10 -55.84 58.27 -52.45
CA GLN A 10 -56.42 56.93 -52.70
C GLN A 10 -55.49 55.98 -53.47
N GLY A 11 -54.34 56.44 -53.95
CA GLY A 11 -53.28 55.59 -54.53
C GLY A 11 -52.16 55.19 -53.54
N SER A 12 -51.96 55.96 -52.47
CA SER A 12 -50.83 55.77 -51.53
C SER A 12 -51.11 54.73 -50.44
N SER A 13 -52.38 54.54 -50.06
CA SER A 13 -52.75 53.56 -49.02
C SER A 13 -52.46 52.11 -49.45
N LEU A 14 -52.70 51.75 -50.71
CA LEU A 14 -52.36 50.43 -51.23
C LEU A 14 -50.84 50.21 -51.25
N VAL A 15 -50.07 51.23 -51.66
CA VAL A 15 -48.60 51.17 -51.69
C VAL A 15 -48.03 51.09 -50.27
N LEU A 16 -48.60 51.81 -49.30
CA LEU A 16 -48.21 51.74 -47.89
C LEU A 16 -48.50 50.36 -47.30
N VAL A 17 -49.70 49.80 -47.55
CA VAL A 17 -50.05 48.44 -47.07
C VAL A 17 -49.14 47.40 -47.71
N LEU A 18 -48.84 47.51 -49.01
CA LEU A 18 -47.88 46.63 -49.70
C LEU A 18 -46.46 46.79 -49.16
N LEU A 19 -46.01 48.00 -48.85
CA LEU A 19 -44.70 48.27 -48.26
C LEU A 19 -44.61 47.71 -46.83
N VAL A 20 -45.63 47.93 -46.01
CA VAL A 20 -45.68 47.45 -44.62
C VAL A 20 -45.76 45.93 -44.59
N THR A 21 -46.58 45.30 -45.44
CA THR A 21 -46.63 43.84 -45.59
C THR A 21 -45.30 43.28 -46.09
N LEU A 22 -44.64 43.92 -47.06
CA LEU A 22 -43.30 43.53 -47.50
C LEU A 22 -42.29 43.57 -46.34
N ILE A 23 -42.25 44.65 -45.57
CA ILE A 23 -41.36 44.78 -44.41
C ILE A 23 -41.63 43.67 -43.39
N PHE A 24 -42.91 43.42 -43.05
CA PHE A 24 -43.28 42.34 -42.13
C PHE A 24 -42.93 40.95 -42.68
N THR A 25 -43.06 40.71 -43.99
CA THR A 25 -42.62 39.43 -44.60
C THR A 25 -41.11 39.26 -44.56
N VAL A 26 -40.33 40.32 -44.83
CA VAL A 26 -38.86 40.29 -44.76
C VAL A 26 -38.39 40.07 -43.31
N LEU A 27 -39.02 40.75 -42.34
CA LEU A 27 -38.74 40.55 -40.91
C LEU A 27 -39.18 39.15 -40.43
N GLY A 28 -40.32 38.65 -40.90
CA GLY A 28 -40.80 37.31 -40.59
C GLY A 28 -39.87 36.22 -41.12
N LEU A 29 -39.43 36.35 -42.38
CA LEU A 29 -38.47 35.43 -43.01
C LEU A 29 -37.09 35.50 -42.36
N SER A 30 -36.63 36.68 -41.95
CA SER A 30 -35.32 36.83 -41.28
C SER A 30 -35.33 36.17 -39.90
N LEU A 31 -36.41 36.31 -39.13
CA LEU A 31 -36.57 35.66 -37.83
C LEU A 31 -36.66 34.13 -37.95
N LEU A 32 -37.42 33.63 -38.93
CA LEU A 32 -37.50 32.20 -39.23
C LEU A 32 -36.13 31.65 -39.62
N SER A 33 -35.40 32.36 -40.50
CA SER A 33 -34.03 31.98 -40.90
C SER A 33 -33.08 31.95 -39.70
N ALA A 34 -33.12 32.96 -38.82
CA ALA A 34 -32.31 32.99 -37.61
C ALA A 34 -32.63 31.82 -36.66
N THR A 35 -33.92 31.48 -36.52
CA THR A 35 -34.39 30.38 -35.66
C THR A 35 -33.97 29.01 -36.21
N VAL A 36 -34.11 28.79 -37.52
CA VAL A 36 -33.69 27.55 -38.19
C VAL A 36 -32.17 27.39 -38.10
N ASN A 37 -31.39 28.45 -38.32
CA ASN A 37 -29.94 28.42 -38.17
C ASN A 37 -29.50 28.19 -36.72
N GLY A 38 -30.20 28.77 -35.75
CA GLY A 38 -29.94 28.56 -34.32
C GLY A 38 -30.21 27.11 -33.88
N THR A 39 -31.31 26.53 -34.37
CA THR A 39 -31.67 25.12 -34.13
C THR A 39 -30.62 24.19 -34.73
N LYS A 40 -30.26 24.40 -36.00
CA LYS A 40 -29.22 23.62 -36.69
C LYS A 40 -27.86 23.70 -36.00
N ARG A 41 -27.45 24.87 -35.50
CA ARG A 41 -26.20 25.03 -34.75
C ARG A 41 -26.23 24.30 -33.41
N THR A 42 -27.39 24.21 -32.78
CA THR A 42 -27.56 23.50 -31.51
C THR A 42 -27.50 21.99 -31.73
N GLU A 43 -28.19 21.48 -32.76
CA GLU A 43 -28.15 20.08 -33.18
C GLU A 43 -26.71 19.65 -33.53
N LEU A 44 -25.98 20.43 -34.33
CA LEU A 44 -24.57 20.14 -34.64
C LEU A 44 -23.67 20.14 -33.41
N ARG A 45 -23.95 21.00 -32.41
CA ARG A 45 -23.19 21.02 -31.16
C ARG A 45 -23.50 19.81 -30.28
N GLU A 46 -24.75 19.37 -30.27
CA GLU A 46 -25.16 18.17 -29.57
C GLU A 46 -24.47 16.94 -30.19
N ASP A 47 -24.54 16.79 -31.51
CA ASP A 47 -23.87 15.72 -32.26
C ASP A 47 -22.35 15.73 -32.03
N ASP A 48 -21.70 16.90 -31.99
CA ASP A 48 -20.27 17.08 -31.71
C ASP A 48 -19.87 16.59 -30.31
N VAL A 49 -20.65 16.97 -29.28
CA VAL A 49 -20.45 16.54 -27.90
C VAL A 49 -20.70 15.05 -27.75
N GLN A 50 -21.78 14.52 -28.36
CA GLN A 50 -22.10 13.09 -28.32
C GLN A 50 -21.04 12.26 -29.04
N ALA A 51 -20.57 12.68 -30.22
CA ALA A 51 -19.50 12.01 -30.96
C ALA A 51 -18.20 11.95 -30.15
N THR A 52 -17.86 13.03 -29.44
CA THR A 52 -16.70 13.06 -28.53
C THR A 52 -16.87 12.06 -27.38
N TYR A 53 -18.03 12.06 -26.73
CA TYR A 53 -18.32 11.14 -25.64
C TYR A 53 -18.29 9.66 -26.07
N ILE A 54 -18.80 9.35 -27.26
CA ILE A 54 -18.73 8.01 -27.85
C ILE A 54 -17.29 7.62 -28.18
N ALA A 55 -16.46 8.56 -28.67
CA ALA A 55 -15.05 8.32 -28.89
C ALA A 55 -14.31 8.02 -27.57
N GLU A 56 -14.66 8.72 -26.48
CA GLU A 56 -14.10 8.43 -25.14
C GLU A 56 -14.46 7.03 -24.65
N LYS A 57 -15.74 6.64 -24.78
CA LYS A 57 -16.19 5.27 -24.47
C LYS A 57 -15.45 4.22 -25.29
N GLY A 58 -15.22 4.48 -26.58
CA GLY A 58 -14.47 3.57 -27.44
C GLY A 58 -13.02 3.36 -26.95
N VAL A 59 -12.40 4.36 -26.31
CA VAL A 59 -11.10 4.18 -25.64
C VAL A 59 -11.25 3.32 -24.38
N ASP A 60 -12.25 3.58 -23.54
CA ASP A 60 -12.43 2.83 -22.29
C ASP A 60 -12.71 1.35 -22.58
N GLU A 61 -13.52 1.04 -23.60
CA GLU A 61 -13.86 -0.32 -24.01
C GLU A 61 -12.67 -1.10 -24.56
N ILE A 62 -11.87 -0.52 -25.47
CA ILE A 62 -10.69 -1.22 -26.00
C ILE A 62 -9.64 -1.43 -24.91
N VAL A 63 -9.51 -0.48 -23.99
CA VAL A 63 -8.61 -0.60 -22.84
C VAL A 63 -9.08 -1.72 -21.90
N GLN A 64 -10.38 -1.79 -21.62
CA GLN A 64 -10.97 -2.88 -20.83
C GLN A 64 -10.82 -4.24 -21.52
N SER A 65 -10.96 -4.31 -22.84
CA SER A 65 -10.73 -5.52 -23.64
C SER A 65 -9.28 -5.99 -23.52
N ILE A 66 -8.31 -5.07 -23.69
CA ILE A 66 -6.88 -5.37 -23.51
C ILE A 66 -6.62 -5.89 -22.09
N GLN A 67 -7.16 -5.23 -21.06
CA GLN A 67 -7.01 -5.70 -19.68
C GLN A 67 -7.58 -7.11 -19.49
N THR A 68 -8.77 -7.37 -20.03
CA THR A 68 -9.45 -8.66 -19.92
C THR A 68 -8.65 -9.78 -20.59
N ASP A 69 -8.15 -9.54 -21.80
CA ASP A 69 -7.35 -10.51 -22.53
C ASP A 69 -6.03 -10.81 -21.84
N LEU A 70 -5.37 -9.78 -21.29
CA LEU A 70 -4.15 -9.99 -20.53
C LEU A 70 -4.44 -10.74 -19.22
N ILE A 71 -5.50 -10.42 -18.48
CA ILE A 71 -5.90 -11.14 -17.25
C ILE A 71 -6.20 -12.61 -17.55
N ASN A 72 -6.98 -12.88 -18.59
CA ASN A 72 -7.32 -14.23 -19.03
C ASN A 72 -6.08 -15.01 -19.48
N GLY A 73 -5.17 -14.36 -20.21
CA GLY A 73 -3.92 -14.97 -20.67
C GLY A 73 -2.93 -15.27 -19.54
N ILE A 74 -2.97 -14.51 -18.45
CA ILE A 74 -2.18 -14.77 -17.25
C ILE A 74 -2.70 -16.00 -16.48
N GLY A 75 -4.01 -16.09 -16.28
CA GLY A 75 -4.67 -17.16 -15.53
C GLY A 75 -4.34 -17.19 -14.03
N SER A 76 -4.95 -18.10 -13.28
CA SER A 76 -4.80 -18.21 -11.81
C SER A 76 -3.38 -18.63 -11.37
N SER A 77 -2.68 -19.36 -12.23
CA SER A 77 -1.33 -19.85 -11.97
C SER A 77 -0.27 -18.79 -12.27
N GLY A 78 -0.60 -17.78 -13.07
CA GLY A 78 0.27 -16.71 -13.54
C GLY A 78 1.33 -17.12 -14.57
N LEU A 79 2.15 -16.15 -15.02
CA LEU A 79 3.16 -16.34 -16.07
C LEU A 79 4.57 -15.88 -15.66
N THR A 80 5.60 -16.61 -16.10
CA THR A 80 6.99 -16.13 -16.06
C THR A 80 7.14 -14.82 -16.84
N ILE A 81 8.14 -14.01 -16.51
CA ILE A 81 8.43 -12.72 -17.18
C ILE A 81 8.46 -12.83 -18.71
N ASP A 82 9.15 -13.83 -19.28
CA ASP A 82 9.30 -13.95 -20.73
C ASP A 82 7.99 -14.34 -21.43
N ASN A 83 7.22 -15.24 -20.82
CA ASN A 83 5.89 -15.60 -21.29
C ASN A 83 4.91 -14.42 -21.17
N TYR A 84 5.02 -13.62 -20.11
CA TYR A 84 4.22 -12.42 -19.94
C TYR A 84 4.56 -11.36 -21.01
N LYS A 85 5.85 -11.08 -21.27
CA LYS A 85 6.27 -10.18 -22.35
C LYS A 85 5.69 -10.64 -23.70
N SER A 86 5.77 -11.93 -23.99
CA SER A 86 5.18 -12.53 -25.20
C SER A 86 3.66 -12.33 -25.28
N LEU A 87 2.94 -12.57 -24.17
CA LEU A 87 1.50 -12.37 -24.08
C LEU A 87 1.11 -10.90 -24.33
N VAL A 88 1.84 -9.96 -23.73
CA VAL A 88 1.60 -8.52 -23.91
C VAL A 88 1.76 -8.12 -25.37
N ASP A 89 2.86 -8.54 -26.01
CA ASP A 89 3.10 -8.20 -27.40
C ASP A 89 2.03 -8.84 -28.32
N GLN A 90 1.60 -10.08 -28.03
CA GLN A 90 0.48 -10.72 -28.74
C GLN A 90 -0.85 -9.98 -28.56
N THR A 91 -1.19 -9.61 -27.34
CA THR A 91 -2.46 -8.94 -27.00
C THR A 91 -2.52 -7.53 -27.57
N ILE A 92 -1.44 -6.76 -27.50
CA ILE A 92 -1.39 -5.44 -28.12
C ILE A 92 -1.53 -5.57 -29.65
N ASN A 93 -0.88 -6.56 -30.26
CA ASN A 93 -0.97 -6.78 -31.70
C ASN A 93 -2.37 -7.20 -32.16
N SER A 94 -3.12 -7.99 -31.38
CA SER A 94 -4.50 -8.35 -31.71
C SER A 94 -5.44 -7.13 -31.71
N HIS A 95 -5.17 -6.13 -30.87
CA HIS A 95 -5.96 -4.89 -30.77
C HIS A 95 -5.50 -3.75 -31.69
N LYS A 96 -4.55 -4.01 -32.62
CA LYS A 96 -4.22 -3.07 -33.71
C LYS A 96 -5.27 -3.08 -34.81
N SER A 97 -6.05 -4.14 -34.92
CA SER A 97 -7.18 -4.24 -35.85
C SER A 97 -8.37 -3.41 -35.37
N ILE A 98 -9.11 -2.85 -36.34
CA ILE A 98 -10.24 -1.96 -36.07
C ILE A 98 -11.35 -2.72 -35.32
N THR A 99 -11.77 -2.19 -34.16
CA THR A 99 -12.95 -2.69 -33.44
C THR A 99 -14.10 -1.68 -33.57
N SER A 100 -15.19 -2.08 -34.22
CA SER A 100 -16.42 -1.27 -34.34
C SER A 100 -17.46 -1.71 -33.31
N LEU A 101 -17.96 -0.78 -32.50
CA LEU A 101 -18.90 -1.04 -31.42
C LEU A 101 -20.12 -0.12 -31.56
N SER A 102 -21.32 -0.69 -31.45
CA SER A 102 -22.58 0.04 -31.55
C SER A 102 -23.06 0.44 -30.17
N HIS A 103 -23.34 1.73 -30.02
CA HIS A 103 -23.93 2.34 -28.83
C HIS A 103 -25.37 2.74 -29.11
N GLN A 104 -26.15 3.04 -28.06
CA GLN A 104 -27.55 3.48 -28.21
C GLN A 104 -27.70 4.74 -29.09
N THR A 105 -26.68 5.60 -29.13
CA THR A 105 -26.73 6.90 -29.80
C THR A 105 -25.71 7.05 -30.94
N GLY A 106 -24.94 6.01 -31.30
CA GLY A 106 -23.92 6.10 -32.34
C GLY A 106 -22.98 4.89 -32.40
N VAL A 107 -21.87 5.01 -33.14
CA VAL A 107 -20.87 3.94 -33.31
C VAL A 107 -19.50 4.47 -32.92
N SER A 108 -18.72 3.69 -32.17
CA SER A 108 -17.30 3.95 -31.93
C SER A 108 -16.43 2.98 -32.69
N VAL A 109 -15.30 3.48 -33.22
CA VAL A 109 -14.29 2.70 -33.92
C VAL A 109 -12.95 2.95 -33.24
N ALA A 110 -12.42 1.96 -32.53
CA ALA A 110 -11.17 2.10 -31.76
C ALA A 110 -10.10 1.09 -32.23
N LYS A 111 -8.84 1.50 -32.13
CA LYS A 111 -7.66 0.64 -32.37
C LYS A 111 -6.44 1.17 -31.64
N VAL A 112 -5.49 0.28 -31.37
CA VAL A 112 -4.14 0.66 -30.95
C VAL A 112 -3.34 1.07 -32.19
N ILE A 113 -2.84 2.31 -32.22
CA ILE A 113 -2.05 2.83 -33.36
C ILE A 113 -0.55 2.76 -33.12
N ASN A 114 -0.12 2.75 -31.85
CA ASN A 114 1.29 2.67 -31.50
C ASN A 114 1.47 2.00 -30.14
N SER A 115 2.63 1.37 -29.94
CA SER A 115 3.02 0.78 -28.67
C SER A 115 4.54 0.77 -28.52
N TYR A 116 5.04 1.14 -27.35
CA TYR A 116 6.46 1.08 -27.04
C TYR A 116 6.70 0.69 -25.57
N GLN A 117 7.91 0.22 -25.28
CA GLN A 117 8.31 -0.15 -23.93
C GLN A 117 8.39 1.09 -23.03
N SER A 118 7.85 1.00 -21.81
CA SER A 118 8.00 2.05 -20.80
C SER A 118 9.40 2.00 -20.14
N THR A 119 9.68 2.87 -19.19
CA THR A 119 10.89 2.80 -18.34
C THR A 119 10.99 1.48 -17.59
N ASN A 120 9.84 0.85 -17.28
CA ASN A 120 9.76 -0.52 -16.78
C ASN A 120 9.59 -1.51 -17.94
N GLU A 121 10.47 -2.50 -18.02
CA GLU A 121 10.47 -3.49 -19.11
C GLU A 121 9.24 -4.41 -19.16
N LEU A 122 8.49 -4.50 -18.06
CA LEU A 122 7.24 -5.24 -17.98
C LEU A 122 6.04 -4.39 -18.40
N LYS A 123 6.22 -3.08 -18.59
CA LYS A 123 5.15 -2.16 -18.99
C LYS A 123 5.26 -1.75 -20.45
N ARG A 124 4.12 -1.42 -21.04
CA ARG A 124 3.98 -0.90 -22.39
C ARG A 124 3.16 0.37 -22.35
N VAL A 125 3.62 1.40 -23.05
CA VAL A 125 2.79 2.55 -23.40
C VAL A 125 2.05 2.20 -24.68
N ILE A 126 0.73 2.34 -24.68
CA ILE A 126 -0.13 2.21 -25.85
C ILE A 126 -0.72 3.58 -26.21
N GLU A 127 -0.86 3.81 -27.51
CA GLU A 127 -1.60 4.95 -28.05
C GLU A 127 -2.84 4.43 -28.75
N VAL A 128 -4.00 4.83 -28.24
CA VAL A 128 -5.32 4.41 -28.73
C VAL A 128 -5.92 5.56 -29.51
N GLU A 129 -6.30 5.28 -30.75
CA GLU A 129 -7.13 6.14 -31.59
C GLU A 129 -8.56 5.63 -31.53
N SER A 130 -9.52 6.51 -31.21
CA SER A 130 -10.94 6.19 -31.25
C SER A 130 -11.72 7.26 -32.01
N THR A 131 -12.57 6.83 -32.94
CA THR A 131 -13.50 7.70 -33.67
C THR A 131 -14.92 7.39 -33.27
N GLY A 132 -15.63 8.36 -32.70
CA GLY A 132 -17.06 8.28 -32.41
C GLY A 132 -17.86 8.96 -33.51
N THR A 133 -18.91 8.29 -34.00
CA THR A 133 -19.79 8.79 -35.06
C THR A 133 -21.23 8.81 -34.56
N VAL A 134 -21.87 9.98 -34.66
CA VAL A 134 -23.30 10.20 -34.38
C VAL A 134 -23.90 10.86 -35.62
N ASN A 135 -24.93 10.26 -36.19
CA ASN A 135 -25.53 10.71 -37.45
C ASN A 135 -24.48 10.86 -38.57
N SER A 136 -24.12 12.10 -38.94
CA SER A 136 -23.12 12.43 -39.98
C SER A 136 -21.87 13.09 -39.41
N GLU A 137 -21.82 13.38 -38.11
CA GLU A 137 -20.68 14.01 -37.44
C GLU A 137 -19.79 12.92 -36.84
N SER A 138 -18.47 13.09 -36.98
CA SER A 138 -17.49 12.15 -36.42
C SER A 138 -16.37 12.90 -35.70
N LYS A 139 -15.95 12.39 -34.55
CA LYS A 139 -14.82 12.91 -33.77
C LYS A 139 -13.81 11.83 -33.48
N THR A 140 -12.55 12.12 -33.79
CA THR A 140 -11.42 11.26 -33.47
C THR A 140 -10.63 11.83 -32.29
N ILE A 141 -10.32 10.97 -31.31
CA ILE A 141 -9.47 11.28 -30.17
C ILE A 141 -8.30 10.30 -30.10
N ASN A 142 -7.16 10.78 -29.61
CA ASN A 142 -5.98 9.97 -29.32
C ASN A 142 -5.67 10.03 -27.82
N LYS A 143 -5.60 8.89 -27.16
CA LYS A 143 -5.23 8.77 -25.74
C LYS A 143 -4.00 7.88 -25.59
N LYS A 144 -3.05 8.32 -24.76
CA LYS A 144 -1.86 7.55 -24.39
C LYS A 144 -2.05 6.96 -22.99
N LEU A 145 -1.91 5.65 -22.87
CA LEU A 145 -2.06 4.92 -21.62
C LEU A 145 -0.85 4.01 -21.39
N GLU A 146 -0.44 3.84 -20.14
CA GLU A 146 0.52 2.83 -19.75
C GLU A 146 -0.20 1.60 -19.19
N ILE A 147 0.08 0.42 -19.76
CA ILE A 147 -0.44 -0.87 -19.34
C ILE A 147 0.71 -1.79 -18.90
N GLY A 148 0.45 -2.67 -17.94
CA GLY A 148 1.42 -3.67 -17.52
C GLY A 148 1.13 -4.24 -16.13
N PRO A 149 1.96 -5.17 -15.64
CA PRO A 149 1.75 -5.75 -14.34
C PRO A 149 2.09 -4.71 -13.28
N ASN A 150 1.39 -4.77 -12.15
CA ASN A 150 1.80 -4.02 -10.99
C ASN A 150 3.05 -4.70 -10.42
N VAL A 151 4.21 -4.37 -10.98
CA VAL A 151 5.49 -4.94 -10.54
C VAL A 151 5.76 -4.58 -9.08
N ILE A 152 5.12 -3.53 -8.58
CA ILE A 152 5.20 -3.03 -7.22
C ILE A 152 3.78 -3.02 -6.65
N PRO A 153 3.49 -3.72 -5.55
CA PRO A 153 2.19 -3.65 -4.92
C PRO A 153 1.73 -2.21 -4.67
N ASP A 154 0.47 -1.88 -4.97
CA ASP A 154 -0.05 -0.51 -4.83
C ASP A 154 0.07 0.02 -3.40
N VAL A 155 -0.01 -0.89 -2.42
CA VAL A 155 0.17 -0.60 -1.00
C VAL A 155 1.48 0.13 -0.75
N LEU A 156 2.58 -0.22 -1.43
CA LEU A 156 3.91 0.38 -1.20
C LEU A 156 4.02 1.85 -1.62
N LYS A 157 2.97 2.45 -2.21
CA LYS A 157 2.99 3.85 -2.67
C LYS A 157 2.59 4.87 -1.61
N TYR A 158 2.01 4.40 -0.50
CA TYR A 158 1.40 5.26 0.52
C TYR A 158 2.19 5.19 1.83
N ALA A 159 2.14 6.26 2.62
CA ALA A 159 2.64 6.27 3.99
C ALA A 159 1.82 5.32 4.88
N VAL A 160 0.50 5.39 4.72
CA VAL A 160 -0.48 4.59 5.47
C VAL A 160 -1.59 4.15 4.51
N GLY A 161 -1.86 2.83 4.47
CA GLY A 161 -2.85 2.22 3.59
C GLY A 161 -3.79 1.25 4.30
N ALA A 162 -5.01 1.65 4.63
CA ALA A 162 -6.06 0.77 5.13
C ALA A 162 -6.93 0.27 3.96
N TYR A 163 -7.02 -1.04 3.77
CA TYR A 163 -7.70 -1.63 2.61
C TYR A 163 -8.84 -2.58 2.98
N ASP A 164 -9.85 -2.66 2.12
CA ASP A 164 -11.05 -3.46 2.34
C ASP A 164 -11.17 -4.58 1.29
N THR A 165 -10.99 -5.83 1.73
CA THR A 165 -11.21 -7.05 0.94
C THR A 165 -12.62 -7.62 1.11
N CYS A 166 -13.37 -7.11 2.09
CA CYS A 166 -14.66 -7.61 2.52
C CYS A 166 -15.86 -6.89 1.91
N GLN A 167 -15.70 -5.83 1.11
CA GLN A 167 -16.82 -5.14 0.45
C GLN A 167 -17.76 -6.09 -0.31
N LYS A 168 -17.23 -7.14 -0.95
CA LYS A 168 -18.02 -8.16 -1.66
C LYS A 168 -18.79 -9.11 -0.71
N LYS A 169 -18.40 -9.23 0.56
CA LYS A 169 -18.93 -10.18 1.57
C LYS A 169 -19.82 -9.54 2.64
N LYS A 170 -19.89 -8.20 2.75
CA LYS A 170 -20.76 -7.49 3.71
C LYS A 170 -22.24 -7.89 3.62
N ASN A 171 -22.69 -8.36 2.44
CA ASN A 171 -24.05 -8.87 2.22
C ASN A 171 -24.29 -10.30 2.75
N ASN A 172 -23.24 -11.08 3.03
CA ASN A 172 -23.32 -12.49 3.45
C ASN A 172 -22.76 -12.77 4.86
N GLY A 173 -22.45 -11.72 5.64
CA GLY A 173 -22.35 -11.81 7.10
C GLY A 173 -21.07 -12.39 7.71
N SER A 174 -19.97 -12.52 6.97
CA SER A 174 -18.68 -12.92 7.56
C SER A 174 -17.52 -12.16 6.92
N CYS A 175 -16.98 -11.20 7.67
CA CYS A 175 -15.69 -10.58 7.43
C CYS A 175 -14.72 -11.15 8.47
N ASP A 176 -13.56 -11.66 8.05
CA ASP A 176 -12.60 -12.28 8.96
C ASP A 176 -11.96 -11.23 9.89
N THR A 177 -11.81 -10.00 9.41
CA THR A 177 -11.21 -8.88 10.15
C THR A 177 -12.28 -7.85 10.50
N LYS A 178 -12.60 -7.72 11.80
CA LYS A 178 -13.51 -6.67 12.30
C LYS A 178 -12.89 -5.28 12.14
N GLY A 179 -13.68 -4.29 11.72
CA GLY A 179 -13.21 -2.92 11.48
C GLY A 179 -12.33 -2.75 10.24
N GLU A 180 -12.34 -3.73 9.34
CA GLU A 180 -11.58 -3.68 8.08
C GLU A 180 -11.97 -2.50 7.18
N GLY A 181 -10.98 -1.98 6.45
CA GLY A 181 -11.04 -0.78 5.64
C GLY A 181 -10.78 0.52 6.41
N ASN A 182 -10.95 0.51 7.73
CA ASN A 182 -10.90 1.72 8.55
C ASN A 182 -9.46 2.06 9.00
N LEU A 183 -9.20 3.37 9.07
CA LEU A 183 -7.98 3.94 9.64
C LEU A 183 -8.33 4.74 10.90
N PHE A 184 -7.77 4.34 12.03
CA PHE A 184 -7.96 5.02 13.32
C PHE A 184 -6.69 5.79 13.71
N LEU A 185 -6.81 7.11 13.82
CA LEU A 185 -5.75 8.03 14.24
C LEU A 185 -6.11 8.63 15.61
N HIS A 186 -5.68 7.96 16.67
CA HIS A 186 -5.95 8.39 18.04
C HIS A 186 -4.82 9.26 18.58
N GLY A 187 -5.14 10.53 18.80
CA GLY A 187 -4.24 11.49 19.42
C GLY A 187 -3.18 12.01 18.46
N GLY A 188 -2.01 12.30 19.01
CA GLY A 188 -0.98 13.12 18.37
C GLY A 188 -0.16 12.40 17.32
N VAL A 189 -0.75 11.54 16.48
CA VAL A 189 -0.04 10.79 15.41
C VAL A 189 0.50 11.75 14.37
N ALA A 190 1.75 11.57 13.91
CA ALA A 190 2.34 12.41 12.87
C ALA A 190 2.67 11.60 11.62
N ILE A 191 2.11 12.01 10.48
CA ILE A 191 2.31 11.34 9.19
C ILE A 191 2.91 12.31 8.20
N GLN A 192 3.87 11.85 7.40
CA GLN A 192 4.39 12.59 6.26
C GLN A 192 4.34 11.71 5.02
N GLY A 193 3.44 12.02 4.10
CA GLY A 193 3.16 11.26 2.88
C GLY A 193 1.66 11.03 2.67
N ASP A 194 1.33 10.44 1.52
CA ASP A 194 -0.05 10.24 1.09
C ASP A 194 -0.70 9.02 1.77
N LEU A 195 -2.02 9.03 1.86
CA LEU A 195 -2.83 7.97 2.49
C LEU A 195 -3.77 7.29 1.48
N LYS A 196 -4.10 6.03 1.75
CA LYS A 196 -5.21 5.30 1.12
C LYS A 196 -6.06 4.65 2.20
N VAL A 197 -7.36 4.92 2.21
CA VAL A 197 -8.31 4.40 3.19
C VAL A 197 -9.56 3.98 2.44
N ASP A 198 -9.82 2.68 2.35
CA ASP A 198 -10.99 2.16 1.63
C ASP A 198 -12.30 2.31 2.44
N GLY A 199 -12.21 2.38 3.76
CA GLY A 199 -13.32 2.63 4.69
C GLY A 199 -13.33 4.04 5.26
N ASP A 200 -13.70 4.17 6.54
CA ASP A 200 -13.76 5.43 7.26
C ASP A 200 -12.38 5.82 7.84
N LEU A 201 -12.12 7.14 7.91
CA LEU A 201 -11.01 7.73 8.65
C LEU A 201 -11.54 8.27 9.98
N ILE A 202 -11.07 7.73 11.10
CA ILE A 202 -11.51 8.10 12.44
C ILE A 202 -10.38 8.83 13.16
N THR A 203 -10.65 10.02 13.68
CA THR A 203 -9.65 10.80 14.42
C THR A 203 -10.16 11.30 15.77
N THR A 204 -9.24 11.47 16.72
CA THR A 204 -9.49 12.12 18.01
C THR A 204 -8.23 12.82 18.50
N ASN A 205 -8.37 13.78 19.42
CA ASN A 205 -7.27 14.43 20.11
C ASN A 205 -6.86 13.70 21.41
N GLN A 206 -7.24 12.42 21.56
CA GLN A 206 -6.89 11.59 22.70
C GLN A 206 -6.13 10.34 22.25
N GLY A 207 -5.00 10.04 22.88
CA GLY A 207 -4.28 8.77 22.68
C GLY A 207 -4.84 7.69 23.60
N TYR A 208 -4.93 6.44 23.14
CA TYR A 208 -5.45 5.34 23.96
C TYR A 208 -4.33 4.49 24.60
N VAL A 209 -4.50 4.13 25.87
CA VAL A 209 -3.68 3.14 26.55
C VAL A 209 -4.52 2.31 27.52
N ARG A 210 -4.18 1.03 27.66
CA ARG A 210 -4.78 0.14 28.64
C ARG A 210 -3.80 -0.15 29.77
N TYR A 211 -4.22 0.10 31.01
CA TYR A 211 -3.47 -0.33 32.20
C TYR A 211 -4.33 -1.24 33.08
N GLY A 212 -3.88 -2.47 33.25
CA GLY A 212 -4.65 -3.51 33.92
C GLY A 212 -5.98 -3.73 33.19
N ASN A 213 -7.09 -3.47 33.89
CA ASN A 213 -8.45 -3.65 33.36
C ASN A 213 -9.14 -2.36 32.92
N HIS A 214 -8.43 -1.23 32.92
CA HIS A 214 -9.00 0.08 32.61
C HIS A 214 -8.43 0.64 31.32
N ASP A 215 -9.34 1.17 30.51
CA ASP A 215 -9.08 1.91 29.29
C ASP A 215 -8.91 3.39 29.66
N TYR A 216 -7.84 4.02 29.17
CA TYR A 216 -7.58 5.44 29.39
C TYR A 216 -7.42 6.14 28.04
N TRP A 217 -8.16 7.23 27.87
CA TRP A 217 -8.00 8.18 26.78
C TRP A 217 -7.24 9.40 27.30
N ILE A 218 -6.04 9.60 26.78
CA ILE A 218 -5.07 10.58 27.25
C ILE A 218 -5.15 11.82 26.37
N ASP A 219 -5.55 12.95 26.96
CA ASP A 219 -5.62 14.22 26.24
C ASP A 219 -4.28 14.61 25.62
N THR A 220 -4.33 14.97 24.33
CA THR A 220 -3.20 15.38 23.50
C THR A 220 -3.73 16.26 22.37
N TYR A 221 -2.97 16.39 21.28
CA TYR A 221 -3.38 17.05 20.04
C TYR A 221 -4.00 16.08 19.05
N LEU A 222 -4.74 16.63 18.09
CA LEU A 222 -5.18 15.93 16.87
C LEU A 222 -3.96 15.40 16.07
N PRO A 223 -4.16 14.43 15.18
CA PRO A 223 -3.10 13.97 14.29
C PRO A 223 -2.63 15.10 13.36
N THR A 224 -1.40 14.99 12.87
CA THR A 224 -0.82 15.89 11.85
C THR A 224 -0.50 15.12 10.59
N ILE A 225 -0.66 15.75 9.43
CA ILE A 225 -0.25 15.16 8.15
C ILE A 225 0.40 16.18 7.23
N LYS A 226 1.58 15.84 6.69
CA LYS A 226 2.33 16.71 5.77
C LYS A 226 2.64 16.01 4.46
N SER A 227 2.79 16.78 3.39
CA SER A 227 3.34 16.27 2.14
C SER A 227 4.82 15.90 2.29
N ILE A 228 5.24 14.87 1.56
CA ILE A 228 6.66 14.49 1.48
C ILE A 228 7.42 15.31 0.43
N THR A 229 6.76 15.73 -0.65
CA THR A 229 7.43 16.32 -1.83
C THR A 229 7.70 17.80 -1.68
N ASP A 230 6.78 18.54 -1.06
CA ASP A 230 6.89 19.98 -0.86
C ASP A 230 6.17 20.37 0.45
N PRO A 231 6.88 20.97 1.44
CA PRO A 231 6.29 21.44 2.68
C PRO A 231 5.16 22.48 2.51
N SER A 232 5.08 23.15 1.36
CA SER A 232 4.00 24.08 1.02
C SER A 232 2.79 23.40 0.38
N SER A 233 2.92 22.13 -0.01
CA SER A 233 1.85 21.31 -0.58
C SER A 233 1.17 20.47 0.50
N LYS A 234 -0.10 20.13 0.27
CA LYS A 234 -0.86 19.23 1.13
C LYS A 234 -0.67 17.79 0.70
N ALA A 235 -0.62 16.88 1.67
CA ALA A 235 -0.71 15.45 1.42
C ALA A 235 -2.05 15.10 0.75
N ARG A 236 -2.11 13.95 0.10
CA ARG A 236 -3.33 13.44 -0.56
C ARG A 236 -3.86 12.23 0.20
N ILE A 237 -5.18 12.05 0.15
CA ILE A 237 -5.84 10.84 0.64
C ILE A 237 -6.79 10.30 -0.42
N VAL A 238 -6.65 9.03 -0.77
CA VAL A 238 -7.73 8.28 -1.44
C VAL A 238 -8.66 7.78 -0.34
N LEU A 239 -9.90 8.26 -0.28
CA LEU A 239 -10.85 7.95 0.78
C LEU A 239 -12.13 7.35 0.19
N GLY A 240 -12.46 6.12 0.61
CA GLY A 240 -13.69 5.42 0.23
C GLY A 240 -14.89 5.74 1.14
N GLY A 241 -14.65 6.03 2.42
CA GLY A 241 -15.68 6.36 3.41
C GLY A 241 -15.71 7.83 3.84
N ARG A 242 -16.01 8.04 5.12
CA ARG A 242 -16.19 9.36 5.76
C ARG A 242 -15.00 9.71 6.64
N VAL A 243 -14.91 10.97 7.05
CA VAL A 243 -14.01 11.42 8.11
C VAL A 243 -14.83 11.64 9.36
N ILE A 244 -14.44 11.00 10.47
CA ILE A 244 -15.25 10.87 11.67
C ILE A 244 -14.44 11.28 12.89
N ASN A 245 -15.06 12.03 13.80
CA ASN A 245 -14.57 12.19 15.17
C ASN A 245 -15.58 11.66 16.18
N PHE A 246 -15.18 11.59 17.46
CA PHE A 246 -16.10 11.26 18.54
C PHE A 246 -15.91 12.16 19.76
N THR A 247 -16.98 12.40 20.50
CA THR A 247 -17.02 13.32 21.65
C THR A 247 -17.01 12.65 23.01
N ASN A 248 -17.48 11.40 23.09
CA ASN A 248 -17.46 10.59 24.31
C ASN A 248 -16.52 9.41 24.10
N GLU A 249 -15.67 9.15 25.10
CA GLU A 249 -14.72 8.04 25.14
C GLU A 249 -15.44 6.68 25.01
N PRO A 250 -15.37 6.01 23.84
CA PRO A 250 -16.06 4.74 23.66
C PRO A 250 -15.25 3.60 24.29
N PRO A 251 -15.88 2.48 24.67
CA PRO A 251 -15.16 1.25 25.00
C PRO A 251 -14.25 0.85 23.84
N TYR A 252 -12.95 0.72 24.10
CA TYR A 252 -11.95 0.71 23.03
C TYR A 252 -12.14 -0.42 22.03
N LYS A 253 -12.33 -1.64 22.53
CA LYS A 253 -12.47 -2.82 21.67
C LYS A 253 -13.70 -2.72 20.76
N SER A 254 -14.84 -2.25 21.30
CA SER A 254 -16.05 -2.02 20.51
C SER A 254 -15.84 -0.92 19.48
N HIS A 255 -15.05 0.10 19.81
CA HIS A 255 -14.74 1.19 18.91
C HIS A 255 -13.93 0.76 17.69
N ILE A 256 -12.88 -0.04 17.87
CA ILE A 256 -12.00 -0.45 16.76
C ILE A 256 -12.54 -1.63 15.94
N ASP A 257 -13.51 -2.38 16.49
CA ASP A 257 -14.12 -3.53 15.80
C ASP A 257 -15.34 -3.14 14.93
N GLN A 258 -15.83 -1.91 15.03
CA GLN A 258 -17.04 -1.50 14.32
C GLN A 258 -16.76 -1.15 12.85
N PHE A 259 -17.74 -1.44 12.00
CA PHE A 259 -17.74 -1.07 10.58
C PHE A 259 -18.57 0.18 10.29
N ASN A 260 -19.46 0.55 11.21
CA ASN A 260 -20.40 1.63 11.01
C ASN A 260 -20.47 2.50 12.26
N PHE A 261 -20.40 3.80 12.04
CA PHE A 261 -20.29 4.83 13.07
C PHE A 261 -21.52 5.75 12.97
N THR A 262 -22.69 5.23 13.38
CA THR A 262 -23.98 5.95 13.32
C THR A 262 -24.53 6.37 14.68
N ALA A 263 -23.88 5.95 15.77
CA ALA A 263 -24.29 6.36 17.10
C ALA A 263 -24.08 7.87 17.29
N ASN A 264 -24.95 8.51 18.09
CA ASN A 264 -25.00 9.98 18.24
C ASN A 264 -23.71 10.66 18.76
N HIS A 265 -22.71 9.88 19.21
CA HIS A 265 -21.43 10.40 19.68
C HIS A 265 -20.34 10.38 18.60
N TYR A 266 -20.60 9.80 17.42
CA TYR A 266 -19.75 9.91 16.24
C TYR A 266 -20.28 11.02 15.35
N ASN A 267 -19.40 11.90 14.89
CA ASN A 267 -19.77 13.01 14.01
C ASN A 267 -18.95 12.96 12.73
N ASP A 268 -19.64 13.13 11.60
CA ASP A 268 -19.00 13.37 10.33
C ASP A 268 -18.39 14.77 10.32
N VAL A 269 -17.11 14.85 9.98
CA VAL A 269 -16.34 16.09 9.96
C VAL A 269 -15.62 16.28 8.63
N LYS A 270 -15.15 17.49 8.37
CA LYS A 270 -14.27 17.74 7.24
C LYS A 270 -12.80 17.47 7.62
N PRO A 271 -11.90 17.18 6.67
CA PRO A 271 -10.48 16.98 6.95
C PRO A 271 -9.84 18.11 7.77
N GLU A 272 -10.27 19.35 7.59
CA GLU A 272 -9.77 20.52 8.34
C GLU A 272 -10.04 20.46 9.84
N GLN A 273 -11.03 19.67 10.26
CA GLN A 273 -11.40 19.51 11.67
C GLN A 273 -10.81 18.22 12.27
N ALA A 274 -10.30 17.32 11.43
CA ALA A 274 -9.78 16.02 11.82
C ALA A 274 -8.27 16.03 12.09
N PHE A 275 -7.56 17.09 11.66
CA PHE A 275 -6.11 17.24 11.78
C PHE A 275 -5.74 18.56 12.49
N GLU A 276 -4.57 18.58 13.12
CA GLU A 276 -4.02 19.76 13.81
C GLU A 276 -3.53 20.82 12.81
N GLY A 277 -4.00 22.06 12.97
CA GLY A 277 -3.51 23.21 12.20
C GLY A 277 -4.04 23.28 10.78
N ASN A 278 -3.23 23.81 9.86
CA ASN A 278 -3.61 23.97 8.44
C ASN A 278 -3.15 22.79 7.55
N ASP A 279 -2.53 21.80 8.15
CA ASP A 279 -1.91 20.63 7.52
C ASP A 279 -2.91 19.46 7.54
N TYR A 280 -3.81 19.45 6.55
CA TYR A 280 -4.83 18.40 6.33
C TYR A 280 -4.76 17.86 4.89
N PRO A 281 -5.19 16.61 4.65
CA PRO A 281 -5.03 15.99 3.35
C PRO A 281 -6.14 16.43 2.37
N ILE A 282 -5.80 16.49 1.08
CA ILE A 282 -6.76 16.69 -0.01
C ILE A 282 -7.34 15.33 -0.41
N ILE A 283 -8.66 15.20 -0.37
CA ILE A 283 -9.36 13.98 -0.79
C ILE A 283 -9.32 13.84 -2.32
N GLU A 284 -8.84 12.70 -2.81
CA GLU A 284 -8.90 12.30 -4.21
C GLU A 284 -9.93 11.20 -4.42
N LYS A 285 -10.80 11.35 -5.43
CA LYS A 285 -11.68 10.28 -5.90
C LYS A 285 -10.95 9.47 -6.97
N ARG A 286 -10.63 8.22 -6.67
CA ARG A 286 -10.13 7.21 -7.63
C ARG A 286 -10.82 5.88 -7.32
N ASP A 287 -10.93 5.03 -8.34
CA ASP A 287 -11.44 3.67 -8.17
C ASP A 287 -10.53 2.91 -7.19
N SER A 288 -11.13 2.51 -6.08
CA SER A 288 -10.52 1.73 -5.02
C SER A 288 -10.64 0.28 -5.41
N LEU A 289 -9.56 -0.33 -5.90
CA LEU A 289 -9.33 -1.79 -5.92
C LEU A 289 -7.85 -2.04 -6.22
N GLY A 290 -7.00 -1.84 -5.22
CA GLY A 290 -5.67 -2.46 -5.23
C GLY A 290 -5.80 -3.86 -4.66
N ASP A 291 -5.51 -4.89 -5.46
CA ASP A 291 -5.55 -6.28 -4.97
C ASP A 291 -4.53 -6.49 -3.82
N PRO A 292 -4.88 -7.26 -2.78
CA PRO A 292 -3.98 -7.55 -1.66
C PRO A 292 -2.71 -8.29 -2.12
N VAL A 293 -1.62 -8.12 -1.38
CA VAL A 293 -0.36 -8.79 -1.67
C VAL A 293 -0.50 -10.29 -1.47
N VAL A 294 -0.13 -11.07 -2.48
CA VAL A 294 -0.17 -12.52 -2.43
C VAL A 294 1.08 -13.04 -1.72
N ILE A 295 0.92 -13.55 -0.50
CA ILE A 295 2.01 -13.98 0.41
C ILE A 295 2.22 -15.50 0.32
N SER A 296 1.15 -16.28 0.51
CA SER A 296 1.14 -17.75 0.46
C SER A 296 1.88 -18.37 -0.75
N ASP A 297 1.75 -17.75 -1.92
CA ASP A 297 2.32 -18.29 -3.16
C ASP A 297 3.86 -18.19 -3.20
N ASN A 298 4.46 -17.41 -2.30
CA ASN A 298 5.90 -17.33 -2.16
C ASN A 298 6.49 -18.52 -1.40
N GLU A 299 5.68 -19.33 -0.69
CA GLU A 299 6.20 -20.52 -0.01
C GLU A 299 6.90 -21.43 -1.01
N SER A 300 6.24 -21.79 -2.12
CA SER A 300 6.83 -22.66 -3.14
C SER A 300 8.07 -22.08 -3.82
N VAL A 301 8.27 -20.76 -3.78
CA VAL A 301 9.43 -20.08 -4.37
C VAL A 301 10.66 -20.21 -3.47
N TYR A 302 10.47 -20.10 -2.15
CA TYR A 302 11.55 -20.09 -1.17
C TYR A 302 11.77 -21.45 -0.51
N LYS A 303 10.73 -22.29 -0.43
CA LYS A 303 10.77 -23.58 0.24
C LYS A 303 11.89 -24.42 -0.33
N TYR A 304 12.80 -24.75 0.57
CA TYR A 304 14.00 -25.50 0.26
C TYR A 304 14.12 -26.61 1.30
N THR A 305 14.02 -27.86 0.81
CA THR A 305 14.05 -29.06 1.65
C THR A 305 15.24 -29.94 1.25
N LEU A 306 15.60 -30.87 2.13
CA LEU A 306 16.69 -31.82 1.91
C LEU A 306 16.56 -32.63 0.59
N ASN A 307 15.33 -32.84 0.10
CA ASN A 307 15.03 -33.73 -1.02
C ASN A 307 15.04 -33.03 -2.40
N ASP A 308 15.44 -31.75 -2.47
CA ASP A 308 15.44 -30.98 -3.72
C ASP A 308 16.56 -31.44 -4.69
N THR A 309 16.17 -31.85 -5.91
CA THR A 309 17.05 -32.37 -6.98
C THR A 309 18.11 -31.39 -7.52
N SER A 310 18.02 -30.10 -7.18
CA SER A 310 18.99 -29.07 -7.57
C SER A 310 20.33 -29.11 -6.80
N ILE A 311 20.49 -30.07 -5.87
CA ILE A 311 21.71 -30.33 -5.12
C ILE A 311 22.71 -31.09 -6.02
N LYS A 312 23.55 -30.37 -6.76
CA LYS A 312 24.78 -30.97 -7.31
C LYS A 312 25.80 -31.11 -6.19
N GLY A 313 25.76 -32.28 -5.56
CA GLY A 313 26.81 -32.92 -4.76
C GLY A 313 27.70 -32.01 -3.92
N GLU A 314 27.41 -31.92 -2.63
CA GLU A 314 28.31 -32.20 -1.50
C GLU A 314 27.57 -31.90 -0.18
N PRO A 315 27.52 -32.83 0.79
CA PRO A 315 26.99 -32.56 2.13
C PRO A 315 28.07 -31.89 2.98
N ILE A 316 28.00 -30.57 3.14
CA ILE A 316 28.86 -29.79 4.05
C ILE A 316 27.91 -28.82 4.79
N ALA A 317 27.80 -28.77 6.12
CA ALA A 317 28.81 -28.97 7.13
C ALA A 317 28.33 -29.81 8.34
N LYS A 318 29.16 -30.80 8.70
CA LYS A 318 29.38 -31.25 10.07
C LYS A 318 30.11 -30.15 10.86
N LYS A 319 29.54 -29.66 11.98
CA LYS A 319 30.30 -29.48 13.22
C LYS A 319 29.40 -29.23 14.44
N SER A 320 29.52 -30.16 15.39
CA SER A 320 29.13 -30.09 16.81
C SER A 320 27.64 -30.03 17.14
N LEU A 321 27.02 -31.22 17.20
CA LEU A 321 25.92 -31.46 18.12
C LEU A 321 26.49 -31.98 19.44
N SER A 322 26.21 -31.25 20.52
CA SER A 322 25.89 -31.89 21.79
C SER A 322 24.45 -32.38 21.68
N ALA A 323 24.24 -33.51 21.00
CA ALA A 323 23.00 -34.25 21.14
C ALA A 323 23.07 -34.98 22.49
N SER A 324 22.74 -34.28 23.57
CA SER A 324 22.18 -34.99 24.72
C SER A 324 20.79 -35.48 24.31
N ASN A 325 20.35 -36.59 24.89
CA ASN A 325 19.07 -37.24 24.61
C ASN A 325 17.83 -36.40 25.00
N ASP A 326 17.95 -35.07 25.09
CA ASP A 326 16.92 -34.14 25.52
C ASP A 326 16.44 -33.32 24.32
N LYS A 327 15.17 -33.49 23.98
CA LYS A 327 14.44 -32.57 23.10
C LYS A 327 14.39 -31.18 23.77
N PRO A 328 14.44 -30.08 23.01
CA PRO A 328 14.42 -29.99 21.54
C PRO A 328 15.80 -30.11 20.87
N LEU A 329 15.83 -30.62 19.63
CA LEU A 329 17.04 -30.71 18.81
C LEU A 329 17.45 -29.31 18.32
N GLU A 330 18.58 -28.80 18.81
CA GLU A 330 19.12 -27.49 18.46
C GLU A 330 20.46 -27.59 17.71
N THR A 331 20.70 -26.69 16.75
CA THR A 331 22.00 -26.52 16.09
C THR A 331 22.47 -25.06 16.10
N ILE A 332 23.77 -24.84 16.20
CA ILE A 332 24.40 -23.52 16.13
C ILE A 332 25.36 -23.48 14.94
N ILE A 333 25.11 -22.57 14.00
CA ILE A 333 25.99 -22.29 12.85
C ILE A 333 26.68 -20.95 13.11
N THR A 334 28.01 -20.93 12.95
CA THR A 334 28.84 -19.77 13.26
C THR A 334 29.89 -19.58 12.18
N ASP A 335 30.06 -18.34 11.71
CA ASP A 335 31.08 -17.95 10.72
C ASP A 335 31.02 -18.76 9.41
N ALA A 336 29.82 -19.11 8.93
CA ALA A 336 29.63 -19.96 7.75
C ALA A 336 29.62 -19.15 6.44
N ASN A 337 30.50 -19.47 5.48
CA ASN A 337 30.54 -18.80 4.16
C ASN A 337 30.18 -19.77 3.04
N PHE A 338 28.90 -19.79 2.69
CA PHE A 338 28.28 -20.62 1.66
C PHE A 338 27.57 -19.76 0.61
N SER A 339 28.14 -18.60 0.28
CA SER A 339 27.54 -17.56 -0.58
C SER A 339 27.12 -18.03 -1.99
N ASN A 340 27.55 -19.22 -2.41
CA ASN A 340 27.23 -19.83 -3.71
C ASN A 340 26.55 -21.20 -3.58
N GLU A 341 26.29 -21.65 -2.35
CA GLU A 341 25.77 -22.98 -2.03
C GLU A 341 24.40 -22.90 -1.36
N ASN A 342 23.58 -23.91 -1.64
CA ASN A 342 22.29 -24.08 -0.98
C ASN A 342 22.51 -24.93 0.28
N VAL A 343 22.09 -24.43 1.44
CA VAL A 343 22.38 -25.04 2.74
C VAL A 343 21.10 -25.45 3.46
N TYR A 344 21.06 -26.69 3.96
CA TYR A 344 19.99 -27.22 4.79
C TYR A 344 20.60 -28.05 5.92
N PRO A 345 20.53 -27.61 7.19
CA PRO A 345 21.09 -28.36 8.31
C PRO A 345 20.14 -29.51 8.71
N TYR A 346 20.71 -30.70 8.91
CA TYR A 346 19.99 -31.88 9.39
C TYR A 346 20.83 -32.67 10.39
N HIS A 347 20.16 -33.47 11.22
CA HIS A 347 20.78 -34.42 12.14
C HIS A 347 20.66 -35.85 11.58
N LEU A 348 21.74 -36.63 11.70
CA LEU A 348 21.73 -38.07 11.43
C LEU A 348 21.73 -38.80 12.77
N ASP A 349 20.61 -39.42 13.11
CA ASP A 349 20.54 -40.33 14.24
C ASP A 349 20.93 -41.73 13.77
N ARG A 350 21.92 -42.33 14.45
CA ARG A 350 22.48 -43.64 14.10
C ARG A 350 22.27 -44.59 15.25
N TYR A 351 21.47 -45.63 15.02
CA TYR A 351 21.26 -46.68 16.01
C TYR A 351 21.51 -48.06 15.40
N THR A 352 21.95 -48.98 16.25
CA THR A 352 22.21 -50.36 15.86
C THR A 352 21.11 -51.24 16.45
N LYS A 353 20.45 -52.04 15.59
CA LYS A 353 19.49 -53.06 16.00
C LYS A 353 19.97 -54.43 15.52
N GLY A 354 20.54 -55.22 16.42
CA GLY A 354 21.26 -56.45 16.07
C GLY A 354 22.59 -56.15 15.36
N ASN A 355 22.84 -56.77 14.21
CA ASN A 355 24.04 -56.53 13.39
C ASN A 355 23.83 -55.49 12.27
N LYS A 356 22.71 -54.75 12.29
CA LYS A 356 22.38 -53.74 11.29
C LYS A 356 22.41 -52.35 11.91
N THR A 357 23.06 -51.42 11.21
CA THR A 357 23.03 -49.98 11.51
C THR A 357 21.93 -49.33 10.68
N TYR A 358 21.12 -48.51 11.33
CA TYR A 358 20.08 -47.70 10.72
C TYR A 358 20.47 -46.23 10.84
N GLU A 359 20.04 -45.42 9.88
CA GLU A 359 20.24 -43.97 9.88
C GLU A 359 18.88 -43.30 9.67
N ASP A 360 18.46 -42.50 10.65
CA ASP A 360 17.28 -41.64 10.53
C ASP A 360 17.75 -40.19 10.32
N VAL A 361 17.13 -39.51 9.35
CA VAL A 361 17.39 -38.09 9.08
C VAL A 361 16.34 -37.26 9.82
N LEU A 362 16.78 -36.42 10.74
CA LEU A 362 15.93 -35.58 11.57
C LEU A 362 16.19 -34.10 11.28
N ASN A 363 15.14 -33.30 11.29
CA ASN A 363 15.22 -31.84 11.22
C ASN A 363 15.53 -31.26 12.60
N PHE A 364 16.18 -30.11 12.64
CA PHE A 364 16.33 -29.35 13.88
C PHE A 364 15.03 -28.64 14.23
N ASP A 365 14.68 -28.65 15.52
CA ASP A 365 13.59 -27.84 16.06
C ASP A 365 14.00 -26.36 16.11
N ASN A 366 15.28 -26.08 16.42
CA ASN A 366 15.83 -24.72 16.45
C ASN A 366 17.22 -24.66 15.78
N THR A 367 17.42 -23.64 14.96
CA THR A 367 18.71 -23.32 14.34
C THR A 367 19.13 -21.92 14.74
N ILE A 368 20.34 -21.77 15.26
CA ILE A 368 20.87 -20.47 15.68
C ILE A 368 22.03 -20.07 14.78
N LEU A 369 21.92 -18.91 14.12
CA LEU A 369 23.01 -18.30 13.38
C LEU A 369 23.72 -17.26 14.25
N LYS A 370 25.05 -17.35 14.33
CA LYS A 370 25.90 -16.41 15.08
C LYS A 370 27.01 -15.86 14.19
N LYS A 371 27.45 -14.64 14.49
CA LYS A 371 28.53 -13.94 13.76
C LYS A 371 28.21 -13.82 12.26
N THR A 372 29.15 -14.09 11.36
CA THR A 372 29.00 -13.79 9.93
C THR A 372 28.64 -15.05 9.14
N ASN A 373 27.40 -15.12 8.63
CA ASN A 373 26.90 -16.23 7.82
C ASN A 373 26.41 -15.72 6.47
N SER A 374 26.76 -16.41 5.39
CA SER A 374 26.32 -16.08 4.04
C SER A 374 25.95 -17.34 3.25
N PHE A 375 24.87 -17.26 2.48
CA PHE A 375 24.30 -18.40 1.75
C PHE A 375 23.88 -18.01 0.33
N LYS A 376 23.85 -18.98 -0.60
CA LYS A 376 23.02 -18.79 -1.81
C LYS A 376 21.56 -19.03 -1.47
N ARG A 377 21.25 -20.15 -0.83
CA ARG A 377 19.95 -20.45 -0.20
C ARG A 377 20.18 -21.06 1.17
N PHE A 378 19.27 -20.82 2.10
CA PHE A 378 19.24 -21.49 3.40
C PHE A 378 17.83 -22.01 3.66
N GLY A 379 17.68 -23.21 4.20
CA GLY A 379 16.38 -23.76 4.57
C GLY A 379 16.46 -24.48 5.91
N THR A 380 15.43 -24.33 6.74
CA THR A 380 15.21 -25.14 7.95
C THR A 380 13.70 -25.34 8.13
N GLU A 381 13.27 -26.50 8.60
CA GLU A 381 11.85 -26.77 8.91
C GLU A 381 11.47 -26.25 10.31
N GLY A 382 12.43 -26.19 11.22
CA GLY A 382 12.24 -25.63 12.56
C GLY A 382 12.38 -24.11 12.60
N SER A 383 12.50 -23.57 13.81
CA SER A 383 12.69 -22.14 14.04
C SER A 383 14.13 -21.71 13.71
N LEU A 384 14.29 -20.45 13.33
CA LEU A 384 15.59 -19.83 13.04
C LEU A 384 15.79 -18.63 13.97
N SER A 385 16.92 -18.60 14.68
CA SER A 385 17.33 -17.48 15.52
C SER A 385 18.57 -16.80 14.96
N LEU A 386 18.47 -15.53 14.60
CA LEU A 386 19.59 -14.67 14.22
C LEU A 386 20.06 -13.93 15.47
N THR A 387 21.17 -14.36 16.06
CA THR A 387 21.65 -13.82 17.34
C THR A 387 23.02 -13.15 17.18
N GLY A 388 23.25 -12.11 17.98
CA GLY A 388 24.44 -11.29 17.90
C GLY A 388 25.07 -11.07 19.27
N ASN A 389 25.71 -9.92 19.41
CA ASN A 389 26.13 -9.39 20.69
C ASN A 389 26.10 -7.85 20.64
N SER A 390 26.27 -7.20 21.78
CA SER A 390 26.25 -5.74 21.89
C SER A 390 27.50 -5.01 21.37
N SER A 391 28.60 -5.72 21.20
CA SER A 391 29.90 -5.13 20.87
C SER A 391 30.17 -5.08 19.37
N SER A 392 29.77 -6.10 18.62
CA SER A 392 30.04 -6.22 17.18
C SER A 392 28.83 -6.73 16.39
N PHE A 393 28.76 -6.31 15.12
CA PHE A 393 27.72 -6.77 14.21
C PHE A 393 27.94 -8.23 13.80
N SER A 394 26.91 -9.06 14.01
CA SER A 394 26.77 -10.35 13.35
C SER A 394 26.02 -10.16 12.02
N THR A 395 26.39 -10.89 10.98
CA THR A 395 25.82 -10.73 9.64
C THR A 395 25.14 -12.01 9.20
N THR A 396 23.94 -11.91 8.62
CA THR A 396 23.29 -13.01 7.90
C THR A 396 22.87 -12.52 6.53
N SER A 397 23.37 -13.16 5.47
CA SER A 397 23.01 -12.80 4.10
C SER A 397 22.61 -14.00 3.25
N SER A 398 21.62 -13.82 2.37
CA SER A 398 21.24 -14.82 1.37
C SER A 398 20.96 -14.18 0.02
N LYS A 399 21.45 -14.79 -1.07
CA LYS A 399 21.21 -14.30 -2.44
C LYS A 399 19.83 -14.69 -2.97
N ASN A 400 19.43 -15.94 -2.76
CA ASN A 400 18.23 -16.55 -3.34
C ASN A 400 17.21 -16.96 -2.28
N GLY A 401 17.41 -16.56 -1.03
CA GLY A 401 16.42 -16.61 0.03
C GLY A 401 16.74 -17.53 1.21
N ILE A 402 16.02 -17.31 2.29
CA ILE A 402 16.03 -18.10 3.52
C ILE A 402 14.61 -18.62 3.76
N TYR A 403 14.45 -19.93 3.86
CA TYR A 403 13.21 -20.58 4.27
C TYR A 403 13.29 -20.99 5.74
N VAL A 404 12.29 -20.58 6.51
CA VAL A 404 12.09 -20.96 7.90
C VAL A 404 10.71 -21.59 7.99
N GLY A 405 10.63 -22.89 8.29
CA GLY A 405 9.36 -23.61 8.37
C GLY A 405 8.50 -23.21 9.58
N ASN A 406 9.13 -22.69 10.64
CA ASN A 406 8.47 -22.23 11.86
C ASN A 406 8.79 -20.74 12.16
N ASP A 407 9.15 -20.38 13.39
CA ASP A 407 9.37 -19.00 13.81
C ASP A 407 10.75 -18.44 13.40
N LEU A 408 10.79 -17.16 13.04
CA LEU A 408 12.03 -16.40 12.88
C LEU A 408 12.20 -15.42 14.04
N ILE A 409 13.30 -15.57 14.79
CA ILE A 409 13.67 -14.68 15.90
C ILE A 409 14.92 -13.90 15.51
N ILE A 410 14.88 -12.57 15.62
CA ILE A 410 16.00 -11.68 15.32
C ILE A 410 16.33 -10.87 16.57
N GLY A 411 17.53 -11.09 17.11
CA GLY A 411 18.04 -10.45 18.33
C GLY A 411 17.89 -11.33 19.58
N ASN A 412 17.74 -10.68 20.73
CA ASN A 412 17.63 -11.32 22.03
C ASN A 412 16.23 -11.14 22.62
N PRO A 413 15.34 -12.15 22.53
CA PRO A 413 13.96 -12.06 23.02
C PRO A 413 13.86 -11.91 24.54
N SER A 414 14.92 -12.21 25.29
CA SER A 414 14.98 -12.00 26.74
C SER A 414 15.26 -10.55 27.13
N ASN A 415 15.62 -9.67 26.20
CA ASN A 415 15.86 -8.26 26.49
C ASN A 415 14.53 -7.50 26.59
N THR A 416 14.33 -6.83 27.72
CA THR A 416 13.13 -6.02 28.02
C THR A 416 13.50 -4.61 28.47
N THR A 417 14.69 -4.12 28.10
CA THR A 417 15.20 -2.79 28.51
C THR A 417 15.28 -1.86 27.30
N ASN A 418 15.14 -0.55 27.50
CA ASN A 418 15.38 0.45 26.44
C ASN A 418 16.86 0.77 26.22
N ASN A 419 17.78 0.11 26.93
CA ASN A 419 19.21 0.35 26.78
C ASN A 419 19.72 -0.26 25.47
N THR A 420 19.73 0.55 24.42
CA THR A 420 20.21 0.16 23.08
C THR A 420 21.66 -0.35 23.04
N SER A 421 22.49 -0.04 24.05
CA SER A 421 23.85 -0.59 24.16
C SER A 421 23.87 -2.07 24.55
N SER A 422 22.75 -2.63 25.03
CA SER A 422 22.60 -4.05 25.35
C SER A 422 22.02 -4.88 24.21
N TYR A 423 21.61 -4.24 23.11
CA TYR A 423 20.95 -4.91 21.99
C TYR A 423 21.93 -5.70 21.15
N ASP A 424 21.47 -6.83 20.61
CA ASP A 424 22.20 -7.58 19.61
C ASP A 424 22.38 -6.75 18.35
N LYS A 425 23.63 -6.55 17.92
CA LYS A 425 23.96 -5.85 16.68
C LYS A 425 23.97 -6.83 15.53
N LEU A 426 23.11 -6.59 14.54
CA LEU A 426 22.87 -7.50 13.42
C LEU A 426 22.85 -6.78 12.07
N LYS A 427 23.34 -7.43 11.03
CA LYS A 427 23.16 -7.06 9.63
C LYS A 427 22.43 -8.18 8.93
N VAL A 428 21.30 -7.89 8.30
CA VAL A 428 20.47 -8.93 7.67
C VAL A 428 20.12 -8.51 6.25
N SER A 429 20.46 -9.37 5.29
CA SER A 429 20.28 -9.08 3.86
C SER A 429 19.73 -10.27 3.09
N GLY A 430 18.83 -10.01 2.16
CA GLY A 430 18.23 -11.03 1.30
C GLY A 430 16.75 -11.28 1.57
N PRO A 431 16.12 -12.15 0.77
CA PRO A 431 14.73 -12.50 0.97
C PRO A 431 14.53 -13.61 2.01
N PHE A 432 13.38 -13.60 2.68
CA PHE A 432 13.00 -14.58 3.69
C PHE A 432 11.55 -15.02 3.47
N TYR A 433 11.30 -16.31 3.71
CA TYR A 433 9.97 -16.84 3.95
C TYR A 433 9.93 -17.46 5.35
N VAL A 434 8.93 -17.08 6.13
CA VAL A 434 8.72 -17.52 7.52
C VAL A 434 7.35 -18.19 7.61
N GLY A 435 7.36 -19.48 7.95
CA GLY A 435 6.19 -20.34 7.97
C GLY A 435 5.28 -20.13 9.18
N ASN A 436 5.77 -19.47 10.23
CA ASN A 436 4.97 -19.02 11.38
C ASN A 436 5.30 -17.56 11.72
N ASP A 437 5.70 -17.24 12.96
CA ASP A 437 5.79 -15.86 13.44
C ASP A 437 7.18 -15.23 13.25
N LEU A 438 7.22 -13.91 13.11
CA LEU A 438 8.45 -13.11 13.13
C LEU A 438 8.53 -12.29 14.42
N THR A 439 9.59 -12.50 15.20
CA THR A 439 9.91 -11.69 16.37
C THR A 439 11.22 -10.95 16.18
N ILE A 440 11.19 -9.62 16.25
CA ILE A 440 12.39 -8.76 16.31
C ILE A 440 12.43 -8.11 17.69
N LYS A 441 13.35 -8.54 18.55
CA LYS A 441 13.38 -8.08 19.95
C LYS A 441 14.80 -7.95 20.49
N GLY A 442 15.05 -6.87 21.25
CA GLY A 442 16.35 -6.62 21.85
C GLY A 442 17.46 -6.44 20.82
N ALA A 443 17.15 -5.77 19.71
CA ALA A 443 17.96 -5.83 18.50
C ALA A 443 18.28 -4.43 17.92
N ASN A 444 19.51 -4.25 17.46
CA ASN A 444 19.95 -3.12 16.65
C ASN A 444 20.37 -3.67 15.28
N VAL A 445 19.44 -3.62 14.32
CA VAL A 445 19.56 -4.35 13.06
C VAL A 445 19.67 -3.40 11.89
N GLU A 446 20.63 -3.66 11.00
CA GLU A 446 20.74 -3.03 9.69
C GLU A 446 20.17 -3.98 8.63
N PHE A 447 19.09 -3.58 7.96
CA PHE A 447 18.34 -4.39 7.01
C PHE A 447 18.54 -3.96 5.55
N ASN A 448 18.69 -4.97 4.69
CA ASN A 448 18.26 -4.93 3.28
C ASN A 448 17.50 -6.23 3.00
N ALA A 449 16.28 -6.34 3.54
CA ALA A 449 15.57 -7.60 3.62
C ALA A 449 14.11 -7.48 3.18
N LEU A 450 13.63 -8.54 2.53
CA LEU A 450 12.24 -8.73 2.14
C LEU A 450 11.73 -10.01 2.81
N MET A 451 10.72 -9.91 3.67
CA MET A 451 10.22 -11.02 4.46
C MET A 451 8.75 -11.27 4.15
N TYR A 452 8.43 -12.51 3.78
CA TYR A 452 7.07 -13.02 3.71
C TYR A 452 6.81 -13.85 4.96
N VAL A 453 5.83 -13.46 5.77
CA VAL A 453 5.53 -14.06 7.07
C VAL A 453 4.10 -14.60 7.05
N LYS A 454 3.93 -15.87 7.39
CA LYS A 454 2.61 -16.48 7.42
C LYS A 454 1.84 -16.16 8.71
N GLY A 455 2.54 -16.06 9.83
CA GLY A 455 1.96 -15.70 11.13
C GLY A 455 2.02 -14.21 11.42
N ASP A 456 2.13 -13.90 12.70
CA ASP A 456 2.15 -12.56 13.26
C ASP A 456 3.58 -11.98 13.27
N VAL A 457 3.68 -10.65 13.36
CA VAL A 457 4.95 -9.94 13.47
C VAL A 457 4.97 -9.10 14.73
N THR A 458 5.98 -9.31 15.56
CA THR A 458 6.22 -8.54 16.78
C THR A 458 7.57 -7.82 16.72
N ILE A 459 7.56 -6.50 16.95
CA ILE A 459 8.76 -5.66 17.01
C ILE A 459 8.78 -4.86 18.31
N GLU A 460 9.68 -5.23 19.22
CA GLU A 460 9.82 -4.62 20.54
C GLU A 460 11.28 -4.32 20.86
N TYR A 461 11.57 -3.32 21.71
CA TYR A 461 12.93 -3.03 22.20
C TYR A 461 13.99 -3.09 21.08
N SER A 462 13.73 -2.41 19.96
CA SER A 462 14.50 -2.56 18.73
C SER A 462 14.77 -1.25 18.01
N VAL A 463 15.91 -1.20 17.31
CA VAL A 463 16.30 -0.12 16.40
C VAL A 463 16.59 -0.74 15.05
N LEU A 464 15.81 -0.39 14.02
CA LEU A 464 15.91 -0.97 12.69
C LEU A 464 16.39 0.10 11.71
N LYS A 465 17.57 -0.08 11.14
CA LYS A 465 18.23 0.85 10.21
C LYS A 465 18.34 0.22 8.83
N GLY A 466 18.65 1.04 7.84
CA GLY A 466 19.00 0.54 6.51
C GLY A 466 20.45 0.08 6.44
N LEU A 467 20.66 -1.12 5.92
CA LEU A 467 21.99 -1.61 5.58
C LEU A 467 22.53 -0.80 4.41
N SER A 468 23.64 -0.08 4.62
CA SER A 468 24.25 0.78 3.61
C SER A 468 25.43 0.09 2.94
N GLU A 469 25.29 -0.23 1.65
CA GLU A 469 26.30 -0.87 0.82
C GLU A 469 26.34 -0.22 -0.56
N ASN A 470 27.54 0.07 -1.09
CA ASN A 470 27.75 0.61 -2.44
C ASN A 470 26.92 1.87 -2.76
N GLY A 471 26.74 2.77 -1.78
CA GLY A 471 25.96 4.00 -1.94
C GLY A 471 24.45 3.81 -1.97
N LYS A 472 23.95 2.58 -1.76
CA LYS A 472 22.54 2.27 -1.57
C LYS A 472 22.27 1.94 -0.10
N THR A 473 21.14 2.40 0.41
CA THR A 473 20.69 2.10 1.77
C THR A 473 19.40 1.28 1.70
N GLY A 474 19.50 0.02 2.08
CA GLY A 474 18.40 -0.93 2.13
C GLY A 474 17.32 -0.56 3.16
N SER A 475 16.27 -1.37 3.18
CA SER A 475 15.17 -1.29 4.15
C SER A 475 14.71 -2.68 4.54
N LEU A 476 13.91 -2.79 5.60
CA LEU A 476 13.11 -3.99 5.87
C LEU A 476 11.76 -3.86 5.17
N ILE A 477 11.32 -4.87 4.43
CA ILE A 477 9.95 -4.97 3.91
C ILE A 477 9.35 -6.26 4.46
N VAL A 478 8.21 -6.16 5.14
CA VAL A 478 7.49 -7.31 5.70
C VAL A 478 6.09 -7.39 5.09
N PHE A 479 5.75 -8.54 4.55
CA PHE A 479 4.39 -8.91 4.16
C PHE A 479 3.92 -10.07 5.06
N ALA A 480 3.02 -9.78 5.99
CA ALA A 480 2.47 -10.73 6.96
C ALA A 480 1.03 -11.12 6.61
N GLU A 481 0.66 -12.40 6.79
CA GLU A 481 -0.75 -12.80 6.75
C GLU A 481 -1.47 -12.55 8.08
N GLY A 482 -0.74 -12.64 9.20
CA GLY A 482 -1.23 -12.30 10.53
C GLY A 482 -1.11 -10.82 10.87
N ASP A 483 -1.26 -10.54 12.16
CA ASP A 483 -1.28 -9.20 12.73
C ASP A 483 0.15 -8.66 12.91
N ILE A 484 0.30 -7.33 12.88
CA ILE A 484 1.60 -6.67 13.12
C ILE A 484 1.49 -5.76 14.35
N HIS A 485 2.32 -6.07 15.34
CA HIS A 485 2.44 -5.32 16.59
C HIS A 485 3.83 -4.67 16.71
N ILE A 486 3.85 -3.35 16.81
CA ILE A 486 5.08 -2.58 17.09
C ILE A 486 4.81 -1.69 18.30
N ASN A 487 5.41 -2.06 19.43
CA ASN A 487 5.25 -1.40 20.72
C ASN A 487 6.54 -1.53 21.54
N ASN A 488 6.60 -0.88 22.69
CA ASN A 488 7.73 -0.94 23.63
C ASN A 488 9.10 -0.54 23.03
N ASN A 489 9.12 0.18 21.91
CA ASN A 489 10.34 0.72 21.32
C ASN A 489 10.62 2.11 21.90
N SER A 490 11.77 2.29 22.57
CA SER A 490 12.07 3.54 23.32
C SER A 490 10.96 3.91 24.30
N GLN A 491 10.46 2.92 25.05
CA GLN A 491 9.37 3.11 26.01
C GLN A 491 9.77 4.15 27.07
N TYR A 492 8.95 5.19 27.27
CA TYR A 492 9.22 6.32 28.18
C TYR A 492 10.47 7.16 27.87
N GLU A 493 11.21 6.83 26.80
CA GLU A 493 12.37 7.59 26.37
C GLU A 493 11.95 8.84 25.59
N ASP A 494 12.75 9.89 25.70
CA ASP A 494 12.55 11.14 24.93
C ASP A 494 13.13 11.02 23.51
N THR A 495 14.13 10.15 23.32
CA THR A 495 14.73 9.86 22.02
C THR A 495 14.00 8.70 21.34
N PRO A 496 13.47 8.89 20.12
CA PRO A 496 12.74 7.84 19.44
C PRO A 496 13.65 6.72 18.96
N SER A 497 13.14 5.49 19.00
CA SER A 497 13.69 4.37 18.23
C SER A 497 13.41 4.60 16.75
N TYR A 498 14.40 4.37 15.91
CA TYR A 498 14.27 4.51 14.47
C TYR A 498 13.99 3.15 13.84
N ILE A 499 12.99 3.10 12.96
CA ILE A 499 12.53 1.91 12.25
C ILE A 499 12.46 2.23 10.77
N ARG A 500 13.42 1.76 9.97
CA ARG A 500 13.40 1.90 8.52
C ARG A 500 12.81 0.66 7.87
N GLY A 501 11.56 0.75 7.44
CA GLY A 501 10.90 -0.37 6.77
C GLY A 501 9.44 -0.14 6.40
N TYR A 502 8.95 -1.04 5.55
CA TYR A 502 7.55 -1.12 5.14
C TYR A 502 6.89 -2.35 5.76
N PHE A 503 5.73 -2.18 6.39
CA PHE A 503 5.01 -3.27 7.05
C PHE A 503 3.61 -3.42 6.46
N TYR A 504 3.34 -4.60 5.89
CA TYR A 504 2.04 -4.95 5.33
C TYR A 504 1.45 -6.15 6.07
N SER A 505 0.17 -6.06 6.46
CA SER A 505 -0.57 -7.13 7.14
C SER A 505 -1.85 -7.48 6.37
N LYS A 506 -2.24 -8.77 6.33
CA LYS A 506 -3.60 -9.21 5.97
C LYS A 506 -4.56 -9.26 7.15
N GLY A 507 -4.10 -8.96 8.36
CA GLY A 507 -4.90 -8.78 9.56
C GLY A 507 -4.94 -7.31 9.98
N GLU A 508 -4.74 -7.07 11.28
CA GLU A 508 -4.63 -5.75 11.88
C GLU A 508 -3.19 -5.28 12.08
N LEU A 509 -2.99 -3.97 12.04
CA LEU A 509 -1.74 -3.34 12.40
C LEU A 509 -2.04 -2.27 13.46
N GLU A 510 -1.56 -2.52 14.68
CA GLU A 510 -1.78 -1.64 15.82
C GLU A 510 -0.44 -1.12 16.37
N LEU A 511 -0.29 0.21 16.39
CA LEU A 511 0.93 0.90 16.83
C LEU A 511 0.65 1.74 18.09
N PHE A 512 1.47 1.54 19.12
CA PHE A 512 1.34 2.24 20.40
C PHE A 512 2.50 3.21 20.65
N GLY A 513 2.37 4.44 20.16
CA GLY A 513 3.23 5.58 20.54
C GLY A 513 2.72 6.38 21.74
N VAL A 514 1.93 5.76 22.62
CA VAL A 514 1.53 6.39 23.89
C VAL A 514 2.66 6.24 24.90
N ASP A 515 3.07 4.99 25.19
CA ASP A 515 4.23 4.72 26.05
C ASP A 515 5.54 4.65 25.26
N SER A 516 5.49 4.12 24.03
CA SER A 516 6.64 4.03 23.12
C SER A 516 6.98 5.39 22.52
N ASN A 517 8.16 5.49 21.91
CA ASN A 517 8.56 6.67 21.12
C ASN A 517 9.34 6.19 19.90
N PHE A 518 8.75 6.22 18.71
CA PHE A 518 9.44 5.71 17.52
C PHE A 518 9.05 6.42 16.23
N LYS A 519 9.95 6.28 15.26
CA LYS A 519 9.84 6.84 13.91
C LYS A 519 9.92 5.71 12.90
N ILE A 520 8.90 5.58 12.07
CA ILE A 520 8.91 4.71 10.89
C ILE A 520 9.34 5.56 9.69
N ASP A 521 10.51 5.25 9.12
CA ASP A 521 10.95 5.72 7.81
C ASP A 521 10.61 4.65 6.78
N GLY A 522 9.40 4.73 6.22
CA GLY A 522 8.89 3.73 5.30
C GLY A 522 7.39 3.80 5.09
N GLY A 523 6.62 2.83 5.57
CA GLY A 523 5.17 2.88 5.41
C GLY A 523 4.47 1.68 6.04
N ILE A 524 3.17 1.79 6.20
CA ILE A 524 2.35 0.73 6.77
C ILE A 524 1.09 0.50 5.95
N SER A 525 0.65 -0.75 5.86
CA SER A 525 -0.65 -1.07 5.26
C SER A 525 -1.25 -2.32 5.90
N ALA A 526 -2.55 -2.31 6.17
CA ALA A 526 -3.25 -3.44 6.76
C ALA A 526 -4.73 -3.40 6.41
N ARG A 527 -5.46 -4.48 6.71
CA ARG A 527 -6.93 -4.46 6.59
C ARG A 527 -7.55 -3.51 7.59
N LYS A 528 -7.01 -3.46 8.81
CA LYS A 528 -7.37 -2.49 9.84
C LYS A 528 -6.11 -1.86 10.41
N ILE A 529 -6.06 -0.53 10.48
CA ILE A 529 -4.92 0.18 11.07
C ILE A 529 -5.39 1.00 12.27
N VAL A 530 -4.74 0.80 13.41
CA VAL A 530 -5.02 1.55 14.64
C VAL A 530 -3.74 2.18 15.18
N LEU A 531 -3.69 3.51 15.17
CA LEU A 531 -2.52 4.29 15.60
C LEU A 531 -2.86 5.06 16.87
N ASN A 532 -2.23 4.70 17.98
CA ASN A 532 -2.42 5.35 19.28
C ASN A 532 -1.17 6.17 19.64
N ALA A 533 -1.29 7.49 19.83
CA ALA A 533 -0.13 8.32 20.13
C ALA A 533 -0.44 9.57 20.98
N VAL A 534 0.59 10.03 21.68
CA VAL A 534 0.60 11.35 22.35
C VAL A 534 1.78 12.20 21.85
N LYS A 535 1.73 13.52 22.03
CA LYS A 535 2.88 14.42 21.83
C LYS A 535 3.67 14.59 23.13
N GLY A 536 4.97 14.83 23.00
CA GLY A 536 5.85 15.18 24.11
C GLY A 536 6.26 14.01 25.01
N LYS A 537 6.42 14.32 26.30
CA LYS A 537 7.14 13.46 27.23
C LYS A 537 6.20 12.59 28.05
N VAL A 538 6.63 11.33 28.23
CA VAL A 538 5.95 10.34 29.07
C VAL A 538 6.98 9.72 30.00
N LYS A 539 6.66 9.63 31.30
CA LYS A 539 7.60 9.14 32.33
C LYS A 539 6.97 8.01 33.13
N SER A 540 7.76 6.99 33.43
CA SER A 540 7.37 5.85 34.29
C SER A 540 7.51 6.13 35.79
N SER A 541 8.02 7.30 36.15
CA SER A 541 8.19 7.76 37.54
C SER A 541 7.81 9.23 37.65
N ASN A 542 7.48 9.67 38.87
CA ASN A 542 7.04 11.04 39.12
C ASN A 542 8.16 12.04 38.75
N PRO A 543 7.94 12.92 37.76
CA PRO A 543 8.94 13.91 37.37
C PRO A 543 9.03 15.12 38.33
N GLY A 544 8.19 15.19 39.37
CA GLY A 544 8.20 16.29 40.34
C GLY A 544 7.72 17.64 39.79
N SER A 545 7.00 17.61 38.67
CA SER A 545 6.54 18.79 37.92
C SER A 545 5.01 18.78 37.76
N ASN A 546 4.38 19.95 37.85
CA ASN A 546 2.96 20.14 37.58
C ASN A 546 2.60 20.08 36.09
N GLN A 547 3.58 19.87 35.22
CA GLN A 547 3.39 19.73 33.77
C GLN A 547 2.82 18.37 33.37
N TYR A 548 2.63 17.45 34.32
CA TYR A 548 2.27 16.07 34.03
C TYR A 548 0.98 15.66 34.75
N GLN A 549 0.19 14.85 34.08
CA GLN A 549 -0.96 14.15 34.64
C GLN A 549 -0.64 12.66 34.79
N LYS A 550 -1.00 12.11 35.95
CA LYS A 550 -0.78 10.71 36.27
C LYS A 550 -1.97 9.86 35.83
N TYR A 551 -1.70 8.78 35.12
CA TYR A 551 -2.64 7.72 34.79
C TYR A 551 -2.01 6.39 35.19
N ASN A 552 -2.62 5.68 36.15
CA ASN A 552 -2.00 4.54 36.82
C ASN A 552 -0.58 4.86 37.34
N SER A 553 0.48 4.19 36.85
CA SER A 553 1.89 4.44 37.22
C SER A 553 2.63 5.38 36.27
N THR A 554 1.97 5.87 35.22
CA THR A 554 2.59 6.61 34.13
C THR A 554 2.20 8.09 34.19
N TYR A 555 3.12 8.97 33.81
CA TYR A 555 2.97 10.41 33.83
C TYR A 555 3.06 10.96 32.40
N PHE A 556 1.97 11.58 31.94
CA PHE A 556 1.85 12.16 30.61
C PHE A 556 1.94 13.68 30.70
N GLN A 557 2.77 14.31 29.88
CA GLN A 557 2.84 15.77 29.81
C GLN A 557 1.47 16.34 29.40
N LEU A 558 0.99 17.39 30.05
CA LEU A 558 -0.31 18.01 29.75
C LEU A 558 -0.30 18.70 28.38
N PRO A 559 -1.43 18.73 27.63
CA PRO A 559 -1.51 19.32 26.30
C PRO A 559 -0.94 20.74 26.18
N ILE A 560 -1.16 21.60 27.18
CA ILE A 560 -0.66 22.98 27.15
C ILE A 560 0.88 23.09 27.00
N TYR A 561 1.62 22.05 27.38
CA TYR A 561 3.08 21.98 27.25
C TYR A 561 3.55 21.17 26.03
N GLN A 562 2.65 20.58 25.24
CA GLN A 562 2.99 19.74 24.10
C GLN A 562 3.03 20.48 22.75
N LYS A 563 2.63 21.77 22.69
CA LYS A 563 2.44 22.51 21.44
C LYS A 563 3.61 22.41 20.45
N ASN A 564 4.84 22.48 20.94
CA ASN A 564 6.07 22.42 20.13
C ASN A 564 6.81 21.07 20.27
N GLU A 565 6.21 20.11 20.97
CA GLU A 565 6.81 18.81 21.19
C GLU A 565 6.49 17.88 20.00
N PRO A 566 7.43 16.99 19.64
CA PRO A 566 7.18 16.02 18.58
C PRO A 566 6.14 14.98 19.02
N SER A 567 5.48 14.39 18.03
CA SER A 567 4.73 13.15 18.23
C SER A 567 5.66 12.02 18.67
N ARG A 568 5.17 11.15 19.55
CA ARG A 568 5.84 9.89 19.89
C ARG A 568 5.60 8.77 18.88
N LEU A 569 4.71 8.96 17.90
CA LEU A 569 4.51 8.07 16.75
C LEU A 569 4.60 8.87 15.45
N GLN A 570 5.70 8.71 14.73
CA GLN A 570 5.94 9.41 13.48
C GLN A 570 6.10 8.41 12.34
N ILE A 571 5.39 8.61 11.23
CA ILE A 571 5.49 7.79 10.02
C ILE A 571 5.84 8.73 8.87
N THR A 572 7.04 8.57 8.31
CA THR A 572 7.48 9.31 7.13
C THR A 572 7.60 8.32 5.99
N TYR A 573 6.89 8.62 4.89
CA TYR A 573 6.98 7.79 3.70
C TYR A 573 8.41 7.73 3.16
N ASN A 574 8.89 6.56 2.76
CA ASN A 574 10.20 6.44 2.13
C ASN A 574 10.08 5.85 0.71
N PRO A 575 10.26 6.65 -0.35
CA PRO A 575 10.11 6.17 -1.72
C PRO A 575 11.20 5.14 -2.12
N TYR A 576 12.31 5.06 -1.38
CA TYR A 576 13.37 4.08 -1.66
C TYR A 576 12.96 2.64 -1.32
N ILE A 577 11.87 2.40 -0.58
CA ILE A 577 11.33 1.05 -0.35
C ILE A 577 11.00 0.33 -1.65
N VAL A 578 10.55 1.08 -2.68
CA VAL A 578 10.28 0.51 -4.00
C VAL A 578 11.54 -0.11 -4.60
N ASN A 579 12.70 0.53 -4.43
CA ASN A 579 13.97 0.02 -4.93
C ASN A 579 14.37 -1.26 -4.18
N THR A 580 14.27 -1.25 -2.85
CA THR A 580 14.52 -2.44 -2.02
C THR A 580 13.64 -3.61 -2.45
N TYR A 581 12.34 -3.37 -2.69
CA TYR A 581 11.42 -4.40 -3.17
C TYR A 581 11.85 -4.97 -4.53
N LEU A 582 12.14 -4.10 -5.50
CA LEU A 582 12.54 -4.52 -6.84
C LEU A 582 13.87 -5.28 -6.87
N GLU A 583 14.80 -4.95 -5.96
CA GLU A 583 16.09 -5.62 -5.82
C GLU A 583 15.98 -7.01 -5.19
N LEU A 584 15.07 -7.19 -4.23
CA LEU A 584 14.98 -8.40 -3.40
C LEU A 584 13.86 -9.36 -3.80
N LYS A 585 12.89 -8.91 -4.59
CA LYS A 585 11.82 -9.79 -5.09
C LYS A 585 12.44 -10.95 -5.89
N PRO A 586 11.84 -12.16 -5.86
CA PRO A 586 12.36 -13.28 -6.62
C PRO A 586 12.44 -12.93 -8.11
N GLN A 587 13.58 -13.19 -8.76
CA GLN A 587 13.77 -12.89 -10.19
C GLN A 587 12.84 -13.74 -11.07
N GLU A 588 12.48 -14.96 -10.63
CA GLU A 588 11.47 -15.80 -11.26
C GLU A 588 10.07 -15.45 -10.73
N SER A 589 9.71 -14.16 -10.79
CA SER A 589 8.35 -13.74 -10.39
C SER A 589 7.36 -14.26 -11.44
N ILE A 590 6.38 -15.02 -10.99
CA ILE A 590 5.18 -15.29 -11.77
C ILE A 590 4.29 -14.04 -11.70
N ILE A 591 4.02 -13.42 -12.84
CA ILE A 591 3.05 -12.33 -12.98
C ILE A 591 1.64 -12.91 -12.85
N LYS A 592 0.88 -12.46 -11.84
CA LYS A 592 -0.51 -12.88 -11.60
C LYS A 592 -1.53 -11.75 -11.75
N VAL A 593 -1.09 -10.49 -11.66
CA VAL A 593 -1.98 -9.32 -11.57
C VAL A 593 -1.48 -8.21 -12.49
N ILE A 594 -2.43 -7.53 -13.13
CA ILE A 594 -2.21 -6.37 -14.00
C ILE A 594 -2.74 -5.12 -13.29
N SER A 595 -1.99 -4.02 -13.33
CA SER A 595 -2.48 -2.75 -12.79
C SER A 595 -3.46 -2.10 -13.75
N ASP A 596 -4.34 -1.24 -13.22
CA ASP A 596 -5.16 -0.39 -14.05
C ASP A 596 -4.32 0.54 -14.95
N PRO A 597 -4.82 0.89 -16.15
CA PRO A 597 -4.07 1.62 -17.14
C PRO A 597 -3.94 3.08 -16.71
N VAL A 598 -2.73 3.62 -16.75
CA VAL A 598 -2.47 4.98 -16.29
C VAL A 598 -2.47 5.95 -17.48
N PRO A 599 -3.36 6.97 -17.53
CA PRO A 599 -3.32 7.98 -18.58
C PRO A 599 -2.06 8.84 -18.47
N LEU A 600 -1.32 8.99 -19.56
CA LEU A 600 -0.07 9.77 -19.58
C LEU A 600 -0.28 11.25 -19.97
N ASN A 601 -1.45 11.61 -20.50
CA ASN A 601 -1.78 12.97 -20.92
C ASN A 601 -3.08 13.46 -20.25
N ARG A 602 -2.96 14.32 -19.25
CA ARG A 602 -3.95 15.38 -18.99
C ARG A 602 -3.40 16.67 -19.59
N THR A 603 -3.48 16.81 -20.91
CA THR A 603 -3.28 18.12 -21.53
C THR A 603 -4.44 18.99 -21.08
N LYS A 604 -4.13 20.08 -20.38
CA LYS A 604 -5.05 21.22 -20.22
C LYS A 604 -5.60 21.56 -21.60
N LYS A 605 -6.92 21.48 -21.76
CA LYS A 605 -7.62 22.41 -22.66
C LYS A 605 -8.18 23.53 -21.80
#